data_AF-A0A521X6T0-F1
#
_entry.id   AF-A0A521X6T0-F1
#
_cell.length_a   1.000
_cell.length_b   1.000
_cell.length_c   1.000
_cell.angle_alpha   90.00
_cell.angle_beta   90.00
_cell.angle_gamma   90.00
#
_symmetry.space_group_name_H-M   'P 1'
#
loop_
_entity.id
_entity.type
_entity.pdbx_description
1 polymer ?
#
loop_
_entity_poly.entity_id
_entity_poly.type
_entity_poly.pdbx_seq_one_letter_code
_entity_poly.pdbx_strand_id
1 'polypeptide(L)'
;MAPVTGDPISISNASLYSPQAWSPDGARLALTCEVKIADPRASDVCVADLSGAEPRILTDDGDVIGAAFSPDGTSIAYLANRDAETGTFTLKVLRVATCETTTIASGVMIGGFSFLAGSG
;
A
#
# COMPACT_ATOMS: atom_id res chain seq x y z
N MET A 1 8.90 -15.27 22.38
CA MET A 1 9.69 -14.13 21.86
C MET A 1 9.51 -12.98 22.83
N ALA A 2 10.60 -12.40 23.33
CA ALA A 2 10.53 -11.14 24.08
C ALA A 2 10.25 -10.00 23.10
N PRO A 3 9.46 -8.97 23.46
CA PRO A 3 9.30 -7.80 22.61
C PRO A 3 10.65 -7.10 22.44
N VAL A 4 10.93 -6.65 21.21
CA VAL A 4 12.06 -5.76 20.96
C VAL A 4 11.69 -4.40 21.55
N THR A 5 12.28 -4.05 22.68
CA THR A 5 12.07 -2.75 23.34
C THR A 5 13.10 -1.76 22.81
N GLY A 6 12.78 -1.13 21.68
CA GLY A 6 13.46 0.09 21.20
C GLY A 6 12.58 1.31 21.43
N ASP A 7 13.19 2.50 21.48
CA ASP A 7 12.43 3.74 21.53
C ASP A 7 11.53 3.87 20.28
N PRO A 8 10.28 4.33 20.41
CA PRO A 8 9.39 4.52 19.27
C PRO A 8 10.01 5.47 18.23
N ILE A 9 10.07 5.04 16.97
CA ILE A 9 10.49 5.88 15.85
C ILE A 9 9.23 6.46 15.19
N SER A 10 9.17 7.79 15.08
CA SER A 10 8.16 8.46 14.26
C SER A 10 8.55 8.33 12.79
N ILE A 11 7.68 7.74 11.98
CA ILE A 11 7.92 7.48 10.55
C ILE A 11 7.24 8.49 9.61
N SER A 12 6.36 9.35 10.13
CA SER A 12 5.84 10.54 9.43
C SER A 12 5.05 11.45 10.36
N ASN A 13 4.90 12.72 9.95
CA ASN A 13 3.98 13.71 10.52
C ASN A 13 2.64 13.79 9.75
N ALA A 14 2.44 12.96 8.72
CA ALA A 14 1.26 12.98 7.85
C ALA A 14 0.12 12.09 8.40
N SER A 15 -1.12 12.39 8.00
CA SER A 15 -2.28 11.53 8.26
C SER A 15 -2.16 10.23 7.45
N LEU A 16 -1.71 9.16 8.11
CA LEU A 16 -1.62 7.82 7.56
C LEU A 16 -2.79 6.99 8.08
N TYR A 17 -3.61 6.46 7.18
CA TYR A 17 -4.90 5.88 7.59
C TYR A 17 -4.77 4.43 8.10
N SER A 18 -3.80 3.64 7.64
CA SER A 18 -3.43 2.34 8.24
C SER A 18 -2.16 1.74 7.59
N PRO A 19 -1.23 1.15 8.38
CA PRO A 19 -0.23 0.25 7.85
C PRO A 19 -0.88 -0.98 7.24
N GLN A 20 -0.58 -1.27 5.98
CA GLN A 20 -1.17 -2.39 5.27
C GLN A 20 -0.19 -3.55 5.07
N ALA A 21 1.10 -3.26 4.89
CA ALA A 21 2.12 -4.30 4.79
C ALA A 21 3.54 -3.78 5.04
N TRP A 22 4.35 -4.60 5.70
CA TRP A 22 5.81 -4.45 5.75
C TRP A 22 6.43 -4.94 4.46
N SER A 23 7.54 -4.32 4.04
CA SER A 23 8.44 -4.92 3.06
C SER A 23 9.09 -6.18 3.65
N PRO A 24 9.49 -7.15 2.82
CA PRO A 24 10.11 -8.39 3.29
C PRO A 24 11.41 -8.20 4.08
N ASP A 25 12.15 -7.14 3.76
CA ASP A 25 13.38 -6.73 4.46
C ASP A 25 13.12 -6.00 5.79
N GLY A 26 11.86 -5.69 6.10
CA GLY A 26 11.45 -4.95 7.30
C GLY A 26 11.84 -3.47 7.30
N ALA A 27 12.44 -2.95 6.23
CA ALA A 27 12.94 -1.58 6.18
C ALA A 27 11.88 -0.54 5.78
N ARG A 28 10.76 -0.98 5.20
CA ARG A 28 9.74 -0.12 4.62
C ARG A 28 8.33 -0.56 4.97
N LEU A 29 7.41 0.40 4.96
CA LEU A 29 6.00 0.18 5.27
C LEU A 29 5.13 0.77 4.16
N ALA A 30 4.26 -0.07 3.59
CA ALA A 30 3.23 0.37 2.65
C ALA A 30 2.01 0.89 3.42
N LEU A 31 1.57 2.08 3.02
CA LEU A 31 0.55 2.88 3.68
C LEU A 31 -0.42 3.41 2.63
N THR A 32 -1.62 3.77 3.06
CA THR A 32 -2.49 4.67 2.31
C THR A 32 -2.34 6.08 2.87
N CYS A 33 -2.10 7.03 1.99
CA CYS A 33 -1.93 8.44 2.32
C CYS A 33 -2.97 9.27 1.59
N GLU A 34 -3.52 10.27 2.28
CA GLU A 34 -4.48 11.20 1.70
C GLU A 34 -3.73 12.27 0.92
N VAL A 35 -3.97 12.34 -0.39
CA VAL A 35 -3.20 13.23 -1.28
C VAL A 35 -4.01 14.47 -1.67
N LYS A 36 -5.34 14.44 -1.50
CA LYS A 36 -6.23 15.57 -1.83
C LYS A 36 -7.17 15.86 -0.67
N ILE A 37 -6.86 16.93 0.07
CA ILE A 37 -7.59 17.43 1.27
C ILE A 37 -9.11 17.65 1.03
N ALA A 38 -9.54 17.76 -0.24
CA ALA A 38 -10.93 18.00 -0.59
C ALA A 38 -11.78 16.72 -0.77
N ASP A 39 -11.16 15.54 -0.91
CA ASP A 39 -11.89 14.27 -1.05
C ASP A 39 -11.32 13.23 -0.06
N PRO A 40 -12.06 12.86 1.01
CA PRO A 40 -11.61 11.88 1.99
C PRO A 40 -11.48 10.45 1.41
N ARG A 41 -11.87 10.23 0.15
CA ARG A 41 -11.63 8.98 -0.58
C ARG A 41 -10.35 9.01 -1.42
N ALA A 42 -9.70 10.17 -1.55
CA ALA A 42 -8.47 10.32 -2.32
C ALA A 42 -7.25 9.78 -1.57
N SER A 43 -7.17 8.46 -1.49
CA SER A 43 -6.00 7.74 -0.99
C SER A 43 -5.13 7.21 -2.13
N ASP A 44 -3.82 7.29 -1.92
CA ASP A 44 -2.79 6.69 -2.77
C ASP A 44 -1.87 5.77 -1.96
N VAL A 45 -1.10 4.93 -2.65
CA VAL A 45 -0.04 4.14 -2.04
C VAL A 45 1.12 5.06 -1.68
N CYS A 46 1.47 5.08 -0.41
CA CYS A 46 2.70 5.66 0.11
C CYS A 46 3.62 4.57 0.66
N VAL A 47 4.93 4.82 0.58
CA VAL A 47 5.93 4.00 1.28
C VAL A 47 6.71 4.88 2.24
N ALA A 48 6.69 4.51 3.52
CA ALA A 48 7.53 5.09 4.56
C ALA A 48 8.79 4.23 4.75
N ASP A 49 9.92 4.89 4.96
CA ASP A 49 11.20 4.28 5.29
C ASP A 49 11.43 4.37 6.81
N LEU A 50 11.98 3.31 7.42
CA LEU A 50 12.26 3.29 8.85
C LEU A 50 13.39 4.21 9.30
N SER A 51 14.14 4.82 8.38
CA SER A 51 15.09 5.90 8.67
C SER A 51 14.42 7.17 9.20
N GLY A 52 13.09 7.27 9.16
CA GLY A 52 12.33 8.47 9.56
C GLY A 52 12.25 9.53 8.47
N ALA A 53 12.60 9.17 7.22
CA ALA A 53 12.38 10.02 6.07
C ALA A 53 10.87 10.16 5.76
N GLU A 54 10.50 11.31 5.19
CA GLU A 54 9.11 11.57 4.78
C GLU A 54 8.61 10.48 3.81
N PRO A 55 7.37 9.97 3.97
CA PRO A 55 6.80 8.97 3.09
C PRO A 55 6.75 9.43 1.63
N ARG A 56 7.04 8.51 0.71
CA ARG A 56 6.97 8.77 -0.74
C ARG A 56 5.65 8.26 -1.29
N ILE A 57 4.86 9.15 -1.91
CA ILE A 57 3.67 8.79 -2.70
C ILE A 57 4.13 8.09 -3.99
N LEU A 58 3.55 6.94 -4.30
CA LEU A 58 3.93 6.11 -5.45
C LEU A 58 2.82 5.95 -6.50
N THR A 59 1.59 6.38 -6.22
CA THR A 59 0.45 6.32 -7.14
C THR A 59 -0.32 7.64 -7.16
N ASP A 60 -1.21 7.79 -8.12
CA ASP A 60 -2.12 8.95 -8.27
C ASP A 60 -3.57 8.52 -8.60
N ASP A 61 -3.96 7.32 -8.20
CA ASP A 61 -5.27 6.70 -8.47
C ASP A 61 -6.40 7.37 -7.67
N GLY A 62 -6.14 7.84 -6.45
CA GLY A 62 -7.11 8.62 -5.66
C GLY A 62 -8.36 7.86 -5.18
N ASP A 63 -8.27 6.54 -5.03
CA ASP A 63 -9.24 5.68 -4.32
C ASP A 63 -8.61 4.32 -4.01
N VAL A 64 -7.43 4.36 -3.38
CA VAL A 64 -6.63 3.17 -3.10
C VAL A 64 -7.01 2.56 -1.75
N ILE A 65 -7.27 1.24 -1.76
CA ILE A 65 -7.42 0.45 -0.54
C ILE A 65 -6.62 -0.84 -0.62
N GLY A 66 -6.08 -1.25 0.54
CA GLY A 66 -5.28 -2.47 0.66
C GLY A 66 -3.96 -2.36 -0.10
N ALA A 67 -2.84 -2.64 0.56
CA ALA A 67 -1.54 -2.68 -0.08
C ALA A 67 -0.73 -3.85 0.47
N ALA A 68 -0.10 -4.62 -0.41
CA ALA A 68 0.74 -5.74 -0.03
C ALA A 68 2.02 -5.78 -0.87
N PHE A 69 3.17 -5.81 -0.20
CA PHE A 69 4.45 -6.04 -0.88
C PHE A 69 4.51 -7.45 -1.47
N SER A 70 5.15 -7.57 -2.63
CA SER A 70 5.60 -8.86 -3.16
C SER A 70 6.69 -9.46 -2.25
N PRO A 71 6.87 -10.79 -2.24
CA PRO A 71 7.88 -11.46 -1.41
C PRO A 71 9.33 -11.01 -1.66
N ASP A 72 9.62 -10.50 -2.86
CA ASP A 72 10.92 -9.93 -3.23
C ASP A 72 11.03 -8.41 -2.96
N GLY A 73 9.95 -7.77 -2.49
CA GLY A 73 9.89 -6.34 -2.16
C GLY A 73 10.00 -5.38 -3.35
N THR A 74 9.93 -5.89 -4.58
CA THR A 74 10.07 -5.09 -5.80
C THR A 74 8.77 -4.45 -6.25
N SER A 75 7.63 -4.99 -5.80
CA SER A 75 6.30 -4.60 -6.24
C SER A 75 5.32 -4.49 -5.07
N ILE A 76 4.24 -3.74 -5.29
CA ILE A 76 3.11 -3.62 -4.36
C ILE A 76 1.83 -3.91 -5.12
N ALA A 77 1.04 -4.88 -4.64
CA ALA A 77 -0.33 -5.09 -5.10
C ALA A 77 -1.30 -4.23 -4.29
N TYR A 78 -2.25 -3.61 -4.96
CA TYR A 78 -3.25 -2.74 -4.32
C TYR A 78 -4.55 -2.73 -5.12
N LEU A 79 -5.64 -2.32 -4.46
CA LEU A 79 -6.94 -2.12 -5.11
C LEU A 79 -7.19 -0.62 -5.28
N ALA A 80 -7.73 -0.26 -6.43
CA ALA A 80 -8.00 1.13 -6.79
C ALA A 80 -9.29 1.24 -7.61
N ASN A 81 -9.74 2.47 -7.81
CA ASN A 81 -10.82 2.84 -8.73
C ASN A 81 -12.10 2.05 -8.42
N ARG A 82 -12.70 2.31 -7.26
CA ARG A 82 -13.96 1.66 -6.90
C ARG A 82 -15.05 2.07 -7.86
N ASP A 83 -15.66 1.09 -8.50
CA ASP A 83 -16.85 1.29 -9.30
C ASP A 83 -18.05 1.58 -8.38
N ALA A 84 -18.68 2.74 -8.55
CA ALA A 84 -19.74 3.21 -7.67
C ALA A 84 -21.06 2.43 -7.86
N GLU A 85 -21.30 1.86 -9.04
CA GLU A 85 -22.54 1.16 -9.39
C GLU A 85 -22.50 -0.30 -8.92
N THR A 86 -21.37 -0.97 -9.15
CA THR A 86 -21.18 -2.39 -8.83
C THR A 86 -20.52 -2.61 -7.48
N GLY A 87 -19.82 -1.60 -6.93
CA GLY A 87 -19.04 -1.72 -5.71
C GLY A 87 -17.73 -2.51 -5.86
N THR A 88 -17.33 -2.81 -7.09
CA THR A 88 -16.12 -3.59 -7.41
C THR A 88 -14.88 -2.70 -7.55
N PHE A 89 -13.71 -3.32 -7.55
CA PHE A 89 -12.41 -2.63 -7.64
C PHE A 89 -11.56 -3.13 -8.80
N THR A 90 -10.51 -2.38 -9.09
CA THR A 90 -9.42 -2.78 -9.99
C THR A 90 -8.21 -3.20 -9.18
N LEU A 91 -7.71 -4.42 -9.41
CA LEU A 91 -6.44 -4.90 -8.87
C LEU A 91 -5.30 -4.42 -9.75
N LYS A 92 -4.37 -3.68 -9.15
CA LYS A 92 -3.18 -3.16 -9.81
C LYS A 92 -1.92 -3.61 -9.09
N VAL A 93 -0.82 -3.67 -9.83
CA VAL A 93 0.52 -3.90 -9.31
C VAL A 93 1.40 -2.70 -9.67
N LEU A 94 2.02 -2.11 -8.66
CA LEU A 94 2.97 -1.02 -8.75
C LEU A 94 4.39 -1.59 -8.64
N ARG A 95 5.28 -1.22 -9.58
CA ARG A 95 6.73 -1.48 -9.44
C ARG A 95 7.37 -0.34 -8.64
N VAL A 96 7.97 -0.68 -7.50
CA VAL A 96 8.44 0.32 -6.51
C VAL A 96 9.57 1.20 -7.04
N ALA A 97 10.45 0.64 -7.87
CA ALA A 97 11.60 1.37 -8.41
C ALA A 97 11.22 2.41 -9.48
N THR A 98 10.19 2.12 -10.29
CA THR A 98 9.82 2.95 -11.45
C THR A 98 8.51 3.73 -11.25
N CYS A 99 7.76 3.41 -10.21
CA CYS A 99 6.38 3.86 -10.01
C CYS A 99 5.43 3.50 -11.16
N GLU A 100 5.79 2.51 -11.98
CA GLU A 100 4.95 2.04 -13.07
C GLU A 100 3.85 1.14 -12.52
N THR A 101 2.62 1.32 -13.00
CA THR A 101 1.46 0.54 -12.57
C THR A 101 0.89 -0.30 -13.70
N THR A 102 0.54 -1.55 -13.41
CA THR A 102 -0.15 -2.45 -14.33
C THR A 102 -1.47 -2.92 -13.73
N THR A 103 -2.54 -2.87 -14.52
CA THR A 103 -3.82 -3.49 -14.15
C THR A 103 -3.75 -5.00 -14.35
N ILE A 104 -4.08 -5.75 -13.30
CA ILE A 104 -4.14 -7.22 -13.30
C ILE A 104 -5.57 -7.70 -13.54
N ALA A 105 -6.54 -7.07 -12.89
CA ALA A 105 -7.95 -7.43 -13.02
C ALA A 105 -8.87 -6.23 -12.70
N SER A 106 -10.08 -6.26 -13.27
CA SER A 106 -11.17 -5.32 -12.98
C SER A 106 -12.42 -6.08 -12.57
N GLY A 107 -13.37 -5.42 -11.91
CA GLY A 107 -14.57 -6.10 -11.41
C GLY A 107 -14.32 -6.96 -10.17
N VAL A 108 -13.26 -6.68 -9.41
CA VAL A 108 -12.88 -7.47 -8.24
C VAL A 108 -13.80 -7.14 -7.06
N MET A 109 -14.54 -8.14 -6.60
CA MET A 109 -15.30 -8.11 -5.34
C MET A 109 -14.36 -8.52 -4.19
N ILE A 110 -14.34 -7.74 -3.10
CA ILE A 110 -13.38 -7.97 -2.02
C ILE A 110 -14.06 -8.67 -0.83
N GLY A 111 -13.54 -9.85 -0.47
CA GLY A 111 -13.66 -10.44 0.87
C GLY A 111 -12.34 -10.43 1.66
N GLY A 112 -11.23 -10.05 1.02
CA GLY A 112 -9.86 -10.03 1.54
C GLY A 112 -8.86 -10.58 0.50
N PHE A 113 -7.58 -10.21 0.58
CA PHE A 113 -6.52 -10.80 -0.25
C PHE A 113 -5.26 -11.07 0.59
N SER A 114 -4.53 -12.13 0.26
CA SER A 114 -3.22 -12.46 0.81
C SER A 114 -2.38 -13.17 -0.25
N PHE A 115 -1.05 -13.06 -0.17
CA PHE A 115 -0.16 -13.91 -0.94
C PHE A 115 -0.02 -15.25 -0.23
N LEU A 116 -0.27 -16.35 -0.93
CA LEU A 116 0.11 -17.68 -0.47
C LEU A 116 1.56 -17.94 -0.90
N ALA A 117 2.41 -18.37 0.03
CA ALA A 117 3.72 -18.86 -0.32
C ALA A 117 3.54 -20.10 -1.21
N GLY A 118 4.00 -20.05 -2.46
CA GLY A 118 4.09 -21.22 -3.30
C GLY A 118 5.11 -22.18 -2.72
N SER A 119 4.67 -23.38 -2.33
CA SER A 119 5.59 -24.48 -2.00
C SER A 119 6.26 -24.92 -3.30
N GLY A 120 7.52 -24.55 -3.48
CA GLY A 120 8.43 -25.17 -4.45
C GLY A 120 8.87 -26.55 -4.00
#